data_AF-A0A8H7WL90-F1
#
_entry.id   AF-A0A8H7WL90-F1
#
_cell.length_a   1.000
_cell.length_b   1.000
_cell.length_c   1.000
_cell.angle_alpha   90.00
_cell.angle_beta   90.00
_cell.angle_gamma   90.00
#
_symmetry.space_group_name_H-M   'P 1'
#
loop_
_entity.id
_entity.type
_entity.pdbx_description
1 polymer ?
#
loop_
_entity_poly.entity_id
_entity_poly.type
_entity_poly.pdbx_seq_one_letter_code
_entity_poly.pdbx_strand_id
1 'polypeptide(L)'
;MRLPQFESHLATHLSNPRSKLYQDAEEHVLTHLYADLTKLVETYTPLSSLQIFEAATAPRVVSANAAAQGNGFKEEISEMATRMAHIGILHWRVWAPLAYLVDPNAEEEHAHNSE
;
A
#
# COMPACT_ATOMS: atom_id res chain seq x y z
N MET A 1 -25.52 -31.96 4.62
CA MET A 1 -24.32 -31.72 3.79
C MET A 1 -24.53 -30.52 2.84
N ARG A 2 -24.64 -29.28 3.34
CA ARG A 2 -24.76 -28.08 2.49
C ARG A 2 -23.55 -27.14 2.58
N LEU A 3 -22.79 -27.24 3.66
CA LEU A 3 -21.61 -26.40 3.92
C LEU A 3 -20.46 -26.63 2.91
N PRO A 4 -20.10 -27.89 2.55
CA PRO A 4 -18.98 -28.11 1.63
C PRO A 4 -19.24 -27.59 0.21
N GLN A 5 -20.50 -27.65 -0.23
CA GLN A 5 -20.91 -27.12 -1.54
C GLN A 5 -20.86 -25.59 -1.57
N PHE A 6 -21.29 -24.96 -0.49
CA PHE A 6 -21.20 -23.51 -0.33
C PHE A 6 -19.73 -23.04 -0.28
N GLU A 7 -18.89 -23.69 0.52
CA GLU A 7 -17.45 -23.37 0.61
C GLU A 7 -16.75 -23.52 -0.74
N SER A 8 -17.03 -24.59 -1.48
CA SER A 8 -16.48 -24.78 -2.83
C SER A 8 -16.92 -23.70 -3.80
N HIS A 9 -18.19 -23.29 -3.73
CA HIS A 9 -18.72 -22.20 -4.56
C HIS A 9 -18.07 -20.85 -4.20
N LEU A 10 -17.97 -20.54 -2.90
CA LEU A 10 -17.32 -19.34 -2.40
C LEU A 10 -15.84 -19.28 -2.80
N ALA A 11 -15.09 -20.37 -2.62
CA ALA A 11 -13.70 -20.46 -3.02
C ALA A 11 -13.54 -20.24 -4.53
N THR A 12 -14.44 -20.80 -5.35
CA THR A 12 -14.42 -20.60 -6.80
C THR A 12 -14.59 -19.13 -7.17
N HIS A 13 -15.47 -18.40 -6.47
CA HIS A 13 -15.69 -16.97 -6.74
C HIS A 13 -14.56 -16.08 -6.22
N LEU A 14 -14.01 -16.37 -5.04
CA LEU A 14 -12.91 -15.61 -4.46
C LEU A 14 -11.56 -15.85 -5.15
N SER A 15 -11.35 -17.03 -5.73
CA SER A 15 -10.11 -17.38 -6.42
C SER A 15 -10.15 -17.17 -7.94
N ASN A 16 -11.27 -16.68 -8.49
CA ASN A 16 -11.43 -16.45 -9.92
C ASN A 16 -11.52 -14.95 -10.23
N PRO A 17 -10.43 -14.33 -10.72
CA PRO A 17 -10.41 -12.91 -11.10
C PRO A 17 -11.39 -12.55 -12.23
N ARG A 18 -11.87 -13.54 -12.99
CA ARG A 18 -12.86 -13.33 -14.06
C ARG A 18 -14.29 -13.38 -13.53
N SER A 19 -14.50 -13.70 -12.25
CA SER A 19 -15.82 -13.71 -11.64
C SER A 19 -16.30 -12.29 -11.38
N LYS A 20 -17.58 -12.02 -11.70
CA LYS A 20 -18.20 -10.72 -11.41
C LYS A 20 -18.14 -10.36 -9.93
N LEU A 21 -18.36 -11.33 -9.03
CA LEU A 21 -18.30 -11.07 -7.59
C LEU A 21 -16.90 -10.63 -7.14
N TYR A 22 -15.85 -11.25 -7.70
CA TYR A 22 -14.47 -10.84 -7.44
C TYR A 22 -14.22 -9.42 -7.95
N GLN A 23 -14.63 -9.12 -9.18
CA GLN A 23 -14.43 -7.81 -9.81
C GLN A 23 -15.18 -6.70 -9.05
N ASP A 24 -16.43 -6.92 -8.67
CA ASP A 24 -17.23 -5.96 -7.91
C ASP A 24 -16.60 -5.69 -6.53
N ALA A 25 -16.10 -6.73 -5.86
CA ALA A 25 -15.41 -6.60 -4.57
C ALA A 25 -14.05 -5.89 -4.70
N GLU A 26 -13.27 -6.25 -5.74
CA GLU A 26 -11.99 -5.62 -6.07
C GLU A 26 -12.18 -4.14 -6.38
N GLU A 27 -13.14 -3.78 -7.23
CA GLU A 27 -13.46 -2.39 -7.57
C GLU A 27 -13.82 -1.59 -6.31
N HIS A 28 -14.63 -2.16 -5.42
CA HIS A 28 -15.01 -1.52 -4.17
C HIS A 28 -13.79 -1.25 -3.27
N VAL A 29 -12.96 -2.28 -3.06
CA VAL A 29 -11.72 -2.17 -2.27
C VAL A 29 -10.77 -1.13 -2.88
N LEU A 30 -10.51 -1.23 -4.19
CA LEU A 30 -9.56 -0.36 -4.89
C LEU A 30 -10.02 1.10 -4.90
N THR A 31 -11.32 1.35 -5.08
CA THR A 31 -11.86 2.72 -5.08
C THR A 31 -11.61 3.42 -3.74
N HIS A 32 -11.85 2.73 -2.62
CA HIS A 32 -11.61 3.28 -1.29
C HIS A 32 -10.11 3.36 -0.96
N LEU A 33 -9.37 2.29 -1.25
CA LEU A 33 -7.94 2.21 -0.98
C LEU A 33 -7.16 3.29 -1.74
N TYR A 34 -7.45 3.47 -3.04
CA TYR A 34 -6.76 4.44 -3.88
C TYR A 34 -7.02 5.88 -3.42
N ALA A 35 -8.27 6.20 -3.06
CA ALA A 35 -8.62 7.52 -2.57
C ALA A 35 -7.89 7.88 -1.26
N ASP A 36 -7.80 6.93 -0.32
CA ASP A 36 -7.12 7.16 0.95
C ASP A 36 -5.60 7.15 0.78
N LEU A 37 -5.05 6.24 -0.03
CA LEU A 37 -3.63 6.17 -0.34
C LEU A 37 -3.15 7.46 -1.00
N THR A 38 -3.90 8.01 -1.96
CA THR A 38 -3.54 9.27 -2.63
C THR A 38 -3.40 10.41 -1.63
N LYS A 39 -4.39 10.59 -0.74
CA LYS A 39 -4.35 11.62 0.31
C LYS A 39 -3.17 11.44 1.25
N LEU A 40 -2.88 10.21 1.64
CA LEU A 40 -1.76 9.89 2.53
C LEU A 40 -0.42 10.18 1.87
N VAL A 41 -0.26 9.82 0.59
CA VAL A 41 0.95 10.12 -0.18
C VAL A 41 1.14 11.64 -0.30
N GLU A 42 0.11 12.39 -0.67
CA GLU A 42 0.16 13.86 -0.72
C GLU A 42 0.52 14.47 0.64
N THR A 43 0.00 13.91 1.74
CA THR A 43 0.25 14.38 3.10
C THR A 43 1.69 14.12 3.53
N TYR A 44 2.23 12.93 3.24
CA TYR A 44 3.53 12.50 3.74
C TYR A 44 4.70 12.89 2.84
N THR A 45 4.47 13.10 1.54
CA THR A 45 5.51 13.54 0.57
C THR A 45 6.29 14.79 1.00
N PRO A 46 5.65 15.88 1.48
CA PRO A 46 6.37 17.09 1.89
C PRO A 46 7.02 16.97 3.27
N LEU A 47 6.68 15.96 4.08
CA LEU A 47 7.21 15.83 5.44
C LEU A 47 8.68 15.41 5.44
N SER A 48 9.43 15.79 6.47
CA SER A 48 10.77 15.26 6.72
C SER A 48 10.72 13.80 7.19
N SER A 49 11.84 13.08 7.08
CA SER A 49 11.93 11.68 7.54
C SER A 49 11.62 11.53 9.03
N LEU A 50 11.96 12.52 9.85
CA LEU A 50 11.65 12.54 11.29
C LEU A 50 10.14 12.62 11.53
N GLN A 51 9.44 13.50 10.82
CA GLN A 51 7.99 13.67 10.96
C GLN A 51 7.21 12.44 10.49
N ILE A 52 7.69 11.75 9.44
CA ILE A 52 7.11 10.48 8.99
C ILE A 52 7.32 9.40 10.06
N PHE A 53 8.52 9.32 10.64
CA PHE A 53 8.82 8.37 11.72
C PHE A 53 7.93 8.61 12.95
N GLU A 54 7.79 9.85 13.39
CA GLU A 54 6.89 10.22 14.50
C GLU A 54 5.44 9.84 14.19
N ALA A 55 4.94 10.13 12.98
CA ALA A 55 3.59 9.77 12.57
C ALA A 55 3.36 8.24 12.53
N ALA A 56 4.39 7.46 12.19
CA ALA A 56 4.32 6.01 12.15
C ALA A 56 4.43 5.35 13.54
N THR A 57 5.15 5.98 14.46
CA THR A 57 5.43 5.43 15.80
C THR A 57 4.56 6.01 16.92
N ALA A 58 3.81 7.07 16.63
CA ALA A 58 2.84 7.63 17.57
C ALA A 58 1.82 6.56 17.99
N PRO A 59 1.60 6.36 19.30
CA PRO A 59 0.62 5.39 19.79
C PRO A 59 -0.78 5.77 19.29
N ARG A 60 -1.37 4.89 18.46
CA ARG A 60 -2.75 5.08 18.01
C ARG A 60 -3.70 4.67 19.12
N VAL A 61 -4.53 5.61 19.57
CA VAL A 61 -5.63 5.32 20.48
C VAL A 61 -6.71 4.62 19.65
N VAL A 62 -6.67 3.28 19.64
CA VAL A 62 -7.71 2.48 19.01
C VAL A 62 -8.98 2.65 19.84
N SER A 63 -9.95 3.39 19.32
CA SER A 63 -11.20 3.63 20.03
C SER A 63 -12.00 2.34 20.05
N ALA A 64 -12.13 1.71 21.23
CA ALA A 64 -12.90 0.48 21.42
C ALA A 64 -14.37 0.59 20.95
N ASN A 65 -14.87 1.81 20.74
CA ASN A 65 -16.22 2.07 20.23
C ASN A 65 -16.36 1.93 18.70
N ALA A 66 -15.26 1.91 17.93
CA ALA A 66 -15.30 1.79 16.47
C ALA A 66 -15.67 0.36 16.01
N ALA A 67 -15.25 -0.66 16.77
CA ALA A 67 -15.55 -2.06 16.49
C ALA A 67 -17.06 -2.40 16.54
N ALA A 68 -17.87 -1.60 17.24
CA ALA A 68 -19.31 -1.81 17.37
C ALA A 68 -20.13 -1.16 16.24
N GLN A 69 -19.55 -0.28 15.43
CA GLN A 69 -20.28 0.56 14.47
C GLN A 69 -20.01 0.21 13.00
N GLY A 70 -19.94 -1.07 12.63
CA GLY A 70 -20.00 -1.53 11.23
C GLY A 70 -18.98 -0.93 10.24
N ASN A 71 -18.02 -0.13 10.70
CA ASN A 71 -17.08 0.64 9.89
C ASN A 71 -15.71 -0.05 9.80
N GLY A 72 -15.62 -1.31 10.28
CA GLY A 72 -14.37 -2.08 10.32
C GLY A 72 -13.71 -2.19 8.95
N PHE A 73 -14.48 -2.38 7.87
CA PHE A 73 -13.94 -2.39 6.51
C PHE A 73 -13.22 -1.09 6.15
N LYS A 74 -13.81 0.08 6.48
CA LYS A 74 -13.19 1.37 6.18
C LYS A 74 -11.93 1.60 7.02
N GLU A 75 -11.93 1.16 8.27
CA GLU A 75 -10.76 1.23 9.15
C GLU A 75 -9.63 0.33 8.65
N GLU A 76 -9.93 -0.90 8.27
CA GLU A 76 -9.00 -1.86 7.67
C GLU A 76 -8.38 -1.34 6.37
N ILE A 77 -9.21 -0.76 5.47
CA ILE A 77 -8.74 -0.15 4.23
C ILE A 77 -7.84 1.06 4.52
N SER A 78 -8.20 1.90 5.49
CA SER A 78 -7.40 3.06 5.89
C SER A 78 -6.06 2.64 6.49
N GLU A 79 -6.05 1.57 7.29
CA GLU A 79 -4.82 0.99 7.84
C GLU A 79 -3.93 0.44 6.73
N MET A 80 -4.49 -0.32 5.80
CA MET A 80 -3.80 -0.83 4.62
C MET A 80 -3.18 0.32 3.81
N ALA A 81 -3.99 1.36 3.51
CA ALA A 81 -3.54 2.56 2.80
C ALA A 81 -2.37 3.24 3.52
N THR A 82 -2.44 3.36 4.84
CA THR A 82 -1.38 3.96 5.65
C THR A 82 -0.07 3.17 5.58
N ARG A 83 -0.15 1.84 5.71
CA ARG A 83 1.01 0.96 5.59
C ARG A 83 1.63 1.05 4.20
N MET A 84 0.81 1.04 3.14
CA MET A 84 1.27 1.20 1.76
C MET A 84 1.93 2.56 1.52
N ALA A 85 1.35 3.65 2.02
CA ALA A 85 1.93 4.99 1.89
C ALA A 85 3.32 5.07 2.54
N HIS A 86 3.47 4.56 3.77
CA HIS A 86 4.76 4.52 4.45
C HIS A 86 5.81 3.71 3.67
N ILE A 87 5.45 2.51 3.18
CA ILE A 87 6.37 1.67 2.39
C ILE A 87 6.76 2.37 1.08
N GLY A 88 5.80 2.93 0.36
CA GLY A 88 6.04 3.61 -0.92
C GLY A 88 6.97 4.81 -0.76
N ILE A 89 6.76 5.62 0.28
CA ILE A 89 7.58 6.80 0.56
C ILE A 89 8.99 6.41 1.01
N LEU A 90 9.12 5.38 1.85
CA LEU A 90 10.42 4.86 2.26
C LEU A 90 11.17 4.28 1.06
N HIS A 91 10.51 3.49 0.21
CA HIS A 91 11.09 2.97 -1.03
C HIS A 91 11.58 4.11 -1.91
N TRP A 92 10.76 5.14 -2.16
CA TRP A 92 11.14 6.25 -3.03
C TRP A 92 12.27 7.11 -2.45
N ARG A 93 12.31 7.34 -1.13
CA ARG A 93 13.31 8.23 -0.52
C ARG A 93 14.63 7.55 -0.20
N VAL A 94 14.61 6.29 0.19
CA VAL A 94 15.80 5.58 0.69
C VAL A 94 16.35 4.64 -0.37
N TRP A 95 15.49 3.86 -1.02
CA TRP A 95 15.93 2.80 -1.92
C TRP A 95 15.97 3.22 -3.38
N ALA A 96 15.11 4.13 -3.84
CA ALA A 96 15.11 4.53 -5.24
C ALA A 96 16.43 5.15 -5.72
N PRO A 97 17.15 5.98 -4.93
CA PRO A 97 18.47 6.44 -5.33
C PRO A 97 19.47 5.30 -5.53
N LEU A 98 19.41 4.28 -4.66
CA LEU A 98 20.31 3.12 -4.73
C LEU A 98 19.94 2.16 -5.87
N ALA A 99 18.64 1.97 -6.11
CA ALA A 99 18.12 0.98 -7.05
C ALA A 99 18.02 1.50 -8.48
N TYR A 100 17.84 2.82 -8.66
CA TYR A 100 17.56 3.41 -9.98
C TYR A 100 18.52 4.52 -10.41
N LEU A 101 19.25 5.15 -9.48
CA LEU A 101 20.18 6.26 -9.81
C LEU A 101 21.66 5.86 -9.76
N VAL A 102 22.00 4.70 -9.19
CA VAL A 102 23.35 4.12 -9.30
C VAL A 102 23.39 3.34 -10.61
N ASP A 103 23.97 3.93 -11.66
CA ASP A 103 24.34 3.18 -12.87
C ASP A 103 25.66 2.44 -12.60
N PRO A 104 25.65 1.10 -12.48
CA PRO A 104 26.87 0.34 -12.22
C PRO A 104 27.88 0.38 -13.38
N ASN A 105 27.53 0.96 -14.54
CA ASN A 105 28.39 1.06 -15.72
C ASN A 105 28.89 2.49 -16.01
N ALA A 106 28.53 3.49 -15.20
CA ALA A 106 28.89 4.89 -15.47
C ALA A 106 30.35 5.26 -15.15
N GLU A 107 31.16 4.34 -14.60
CA GLU A 107 32.54 4.64 -14.19
C GLU A 107 33.61 4.44 -15.27
N GLU A 108 33.29 4.03 -16.51
CA GLU A 108 34.32 3.68 -17.51
C GLU A 108 34.56 4.70 -18.66
N GLU A 109 33.72 5.72 -18.87
CA GLU A 109 33.86 6.58 -20.06
C GLU A 109 34.80 7.80 -19.93
N HIS A 110 35.29 8.14 -18.73
CA HIS A 110 36.14 9.33 -18.55
C HIS A 110 37.66 9.10 -18.62
N ALA A 111 38.13 7.86 -18.82
CA ALA A 111 39.56 7.55 -18.81
C ALA A 111 40.24 7.51 -20.20
N HIS A 112 39.52 7.72 -21.32
CA HIS A 112 40.07 7.44 -22.66
C HIS A 112 40.22 8.64 -23.62
N ASN A 113 40.09 9.89 -23.15
CA ASN A 113 40.20 11.07 -24.03
C ASN A 113 41.31 12.06 -23.63
N SER A 114 42.42 11.56 -23.11
CA SER A 114 43.63 12.34 -22.86
C SER A 114 44.88 11.55 -23.20
N GLU A 115 45.13 11.35 -24.49
CA GLU A 115 46.46 11.15 -25.08
C GLU A 115 46.49 11.66 -26.51
#